data_AF-S7X886-F1
#
_entry.id   AF-S7X886-F1
#
_cell.length_a   1.000
_cell.length_b   1.000
_cell.length_c   1.000
_cell.angle_alpha   90.00
_cell.angle_beta   90.00
_cell.angle_gamma   90.00
#
_symmetry.space_group_name_H-M   'P 1'
#
loop_
_entity.id
_entity.type
_entity.pdbx_description
1 polymer ?
#
loop_
_entity_poly.entity_id
_entity_poly.type
_entity_poly.pdbx_seq_one_letter_code
_entity_poly.pdbx_strand_id
1 'polypeptide(L)' 'MRKNYRILEALNPNKKMKCSRAKLVEKGFDFNYFTSTYTTKAGTIYYFVYDQGYLPLEGEYYALVKRDD' A
#
# COMPACT_ATOMS: atom_id res chain seq x y z
N MET A 1 -10.68 13.25 -1.66
CA MET A 1 -9.84 12.44 -0.74
C MET A 1 -9.84 10.95 -1.09
N ARG A 2 -9.46 10.55 -2.31
CA ARG A 2 -9.32 9.12 -2.69
C ARG A 2 -8.11 8.85 -3.60
N LYS A 3 -7.11 9.75 -3.57
CA LYS A 3 -5.96 9.67 -4.50
C LYS A 3 -5.14 8.40 -4.22
N ASN A 4 -4.72 8.18 -2.98
CA ASN A 4 -3.99 6.97 -2.59
C ASN A 4 -4.78 5.69 -2.90
N TYR A 5 -6.07 5.65 -2.56
CA TYR A 5 -6.94 4.52 -2.87
C TYR A 5 -6.89 4.16 -4.37
N ARG A 6 -7.11 5.15 -5.25
CA ARG A 6 -7.09 4.96 -6.72
C ARG A 6 -5.73 4.52 -7.23
N ILE A 7 -4.64 5.01 -6.64
CA ILE A 7 -3.27 4.61 -7.01
C ILE A 7 -3.04 3.15 -6.64
N LEU A 8 -3.42 2.73 -5.44
CA LEU A 8 -3.26 1.34 -4.99
C LEU A 8 -4.11 0.39 -5.84
N GLU A 9 -5.38 0.73 -6.06
CA GLU A 9 -6.30 -0.06 -6.89
C GLU A 9 -5.78 -0.22 -8.34
N ALA A 10 -5.31 0.87 -8.96
CA ALA A 10 -4.76 0.83 -10.31
C ALA A 10 -3.43 0.06 -10.42
N LEU A 11 -2.61 0.09 -9.37
CA LEU A 11 -1.34 -0.63 -9.32
C LEU A 11 -1.47 -2.08 -8.84
N ASN A 12 -2.61 -2.48 -8.28
CA ASN A 12 -2.82 -3.79 -7.69
C ASN A 12 -4.04 -4.53 -8.29
N PRO A 13 -4.11 -4.72 -9.62
CA PRO A 13 -5.28 -5.32 -10.28
C PRO A 13 -5.54 -6.76 -9.83
N ASN A 14 -4.50 -7.49 -9.44
CA ASN A 14 -4.56 -8.89 -9.02
C ASN A 14 -4.64 -9.06 -7.49
N LYS A 15 -5.02 -8.01 -6.75
CA LYS A 15 -5.13 -7.97 -5.27
C LYS A 15 -3.83 -8.15 -4.49
N LYS A 16 -2.75 -8.64 -5.11
CA LYS A 16 -1.40 -8.70 -4.54
C LYS A 16 -0.34 -8.40 -5.59
N MET A 17 0.49 -7.38 -5.36
CA MET A 17 1.56 -6.98 -6.28
C MET A 17 2.74 -6.35 -5.54
N LYS A 18 3.97 -6.48 -6.08
CA LYS A 18 5.15 -5.74 -5.61
C LYS A 18 5.35 -4.49 -6.48
N CYS A 19 5.60 -3.34 -5.85
CA CYS A 19 5.80 -2.05 -6.50
C CYS A 19 7.00 -1.33 -5.89
N SER A 20 7.74 -0.54 -6.66
CA SER A 20 8.83 0.30 -6.11
C SER A 20 8.27 1.57 -5.48
N ARG A 21 8.98 2.10 -4.48
CA ARG A 21 8.67 3.40 -3.87
C ARG A 21 8.59 4.51 -4.92
N ALA A 22 9.55 4.54 -5.85
CA ALA A 22 9.63 5.54 -6.91
C ALA A 22 8.33 5.60 -7.74
N LYS A 23 7.75 4.44 -8.11
CA LYS A 23 6.51 4.37 -8.90
C LYS A 23 5.29 4.91 -8.14
N LEU A 24 5.24 4.72 -6.82
CA LEU A 24 4.20 5.30 -5.98
C LEU A 24 4.36 6.83 -5.88
N VAL A 25 5.59 7.32 -5.67
CA VAL A 25 5.89 8.75 -5.63
C VAL A 25 5.58 9.45 -6.95
N GLU A 26 5.91 8.84 -8.09
CA GLU A 26 5.63 9.37 -9.43
C GLU A 26 4.13 9.56 -9.66
N LYS A 27 3.29 8.64 -9.15
CA LYS A 27 1.82 8.78 -9.17
C LYS A 27 1.29 9.77 -8.11
N GLY A 28 2.18 10.32 -7.29
CA GLY A 28 1.88 11.27 -6.21
C GLY A 28 1.14 10.61 -5.04
N PHE A 29 1.52 9.38 -4.68
CA PHE A 29 1.08 8.68 -3.49
C PHE A 29 1.64 9.36 -2.23
N ASP A 30 0.80 9.56 -1.22
CA ASP A 30 1.19 10.14 0.06
C ASP A 30 1.30 9.05 1.14
N PHE A 31 2.52 8.68 1.52
CA PHE A 31 2.76 7.64 2.52
C PHE A 31 2.32 8.02 3.94
N ASN A 32 2.02 9.30 4.21
CA ASN A 32 1.50 9.74 5.51
C ASN A 32 -0.03 9.60 5.60
N TYR A 33 -0.70 9.32 4.48
CA TYR A 33 -2.14 9.16 4.44
C TYR A 33 -2.53 7.67 4.46
N PHE A 34 -3.08 7.24 5.60
CA PHE A 34 -3.68 5.93 5.82
C PHE A 34 -4.86 6.05 6.80
N THR A 35 -5.83 5.15 6.68
CA THR A 35 -7.01 5.07 7.56
C THR A 35 -6.79 4.13 8.73
N SER A 36 -5.91 3.13 8.59
CA SER A 36 -5.60 2.19 9.65
C SER A 36 -4.23 1.53 9.42
N THR A 37 -3.67 0.98 10.49
CA THR A 37 -2.44 0.19 10.45
C THR A 37 -2.66 -1.18 11.07
N TYR A 38 -1.92 -2.18 10.61
CA TYR A 38 -1.91 -3.52 11.21
C TYR A 38 -0.47 -3.99 11.39
N THR A 39 -0.10 -4.30 12.63
CA THR A 39 1.23 -4.79 12.96
C THR A 39 1.19 -6.29 13.19
N THR A 40 2.04 -7.03 12.48
CA THR A 40 2.16 -8.49 12.67
C THR A 40 2.95 -8.80 13.94
N LYS A 41 2.85 -10.05 14.41
CA LYS A 41 3.68 -10.54 15.54
C LYS A 41 5.18 -10.45 15.26
N ALA A 42 5.58 -10.44 13.98
CA ALA A 42 6.97 -10.28 13.54
C ALA A 42 7.43 -8.80 13.46
N GLY A 43 6.56 -7.85 13.82
CA GLY A 43 6.87 -6.41 13.81
C GLY A 43 6.66 -5.71 12.48
N THR A 44 6.19 -6.40 11.44
CA THR A 44 5.89 -5.80 10.14
C THR A 44 4.61 -4.97 10.22
N ILE A 45 4.67 -3.71 9.74
CA ILE A 45 3.54 -2.79 9.75
C ILE A 45 2.94 -2.72 8.34
N TYR A 46 1.63 -2.94 8.26
CA TYR A 46 0.81 -2.72 7.09
C TYR A 46 0.05 -1.40 7.26
N TYR A 47 -0.01 -0.62 6.20
CA TYR A 47 -0.73 0.64 6.15
C TYR A 47 -1.89 0.49 5.18
N PHE A 48 -3.10 0.83 5.63
CA PHE A 48 -4.32 0.66 4.85
C PHE A 48 -4.99 1.99 4.55
N VAL A 49 -5.51 2.11 3.35
CA VAL A 49 -6.44 3.14 2.89
C VAL A 49 -7.72 2.41 2.49
N TYR A 50 -8.68 2.33 3.41
CA TYR A 50 -9.83 1.42 3.33
C TYR A 50 -9.39 -0.05 3.19
N ASP A 51 -9.84 -0.75 2.16
CA ASP A 51 -9.50 -2.15 1.86
C ASP A 51 -8.16 -2.31 1.12
N GLN A 52 -7.60 -1.23 0.57
CA GLN A 52 -6.29 -1.23 -0.08
C GLN A 52 -5.18 -1.04 0.94
N GLY A 53 -4.13 -1.86 0.88
CA GLY A 53 -3.00 -1.79 1.79
C GLY A 53 -1.66 -1.81 1.10
N TYR A 54 -0.64 -1.32 1.80
CA TYR A 54 0.75 -1.42 1.42
C TYR A 54 1.61 -1.79 2.64
N LEU A 55 2.64 -2.61 2.42
CA LEU A 55 3.70 -2.86 3.41
C LEU A 55 5.07 -2.52 2.82
N PRO A 56 5.96 -1.85 3.57
CA PRO A 56 7.36 -1.71 3.18
C PRO A 56 8.04 -3.08 3.11
N LEU A 57 8.88 -3.25 2.08
CA LEU A 57 9.79 -4.36 1.89
C LEU A 57 11.23 -3.82 1.85
N GLU A 58 12.20 -4.73 1.86
CA GLU A 58 13.60 -4.37 1.64
C GLU A 58 13.83 -3.76 0.24
N GLY A 59 14.83 -2.87 0.16
CA GLY A 59 15.29 -2.28 -1.10
C GLY A 59 14.34 -1.25 -1.72
N GLU A 60 13.65 -0.43 -0.92
CA GLU A 60 12.72 0.61 -1.41
C GLU A 60 11.53 0.06 -2.21
N TYR A 61 11.09 -1.15 -1.87
CA TYR A 61 9.89 -1.76 -2.44
C TYR A 61 8.74 -1.78 -1.44
N TYR A 62 7.54 -1.89 -1.98
CA TYR A 62 6.31 -2.09 -1.24
C TYR A 62 5.55 -3.27 -1.82
N ALA A 63 4.94 -4.08 -0.96
CA ALA A 63 3.92 -5.02 -1.38
C ALA A 63 2.55 -4.34 -1.20
N LEU A 64 1.76 -4.34 -2.26
CA LEU A 64 0.38 -3.89 -2.29
C LEU A 64 -0.52 -5.08 -2.06
N VAL A 65 -1.52 -4.90 -1.21
CA VAL A 65 -2.51 -5.93 -0.84
C VAL A 65 -3.90 -5.33 -0.88
N LYS A 66 -4.92 -6.15 -1.14
CA LYS A 66 -6.32 -5.79 -0.95
C LYS A 66 -6.94 -6.76 0.06
N ARG A 67 -7.68 -6.23 1.03
CA ARG A 67 -8.52 -7.05 1.90
C ARG A 67 -9.80 -7.38 1.15
N ASP A 68 -10.12 -8.67 1.09
CA ASP A 68 -11.44 -9.15 0.71
C ASP A 68 -12.21 -9.32 2.02
N ASP A 69 -12.92 -8.28 2.46
CA ASP A 69 -13.96 -8.43 3.50
C ASP A 69 -15.18 -9.15 2.92
#